data_AF-A0A955IN20-F1
#
_entry.id   AF-A0A955IN20-F1
#
_cell.length_a   1.000
_cell.length_b   1.000
_cell.length_c   1.000
_cell.angle_alpha   90.00
_cell.angle_beta   90.00
_cell.angle_gamma   90.00
#
_symmetry.space_group_name_H-M   'P 1'
#
loop_
_entity.id
_entity.type
_entity.pdbx_description
1 polymer ?
#
loop_
_entity_poly.entity_id
_entity_poly.type
_entity_poly.pdbx_seq_one_letter_code
_entity_poly.pdbx_strand_id
1 'polypeptide(L)'
;MATKRAKPLYEMIDPRTGPVTRSVRPSAGNVAPPPPRVEAPPEEGWLSPGRAVRVPVGYALVAGAVCVALIVGAFVLGYIVRTKEFERERLAEVENGTATRSGIADPIAGADLNQGLLGAKPEPIRTNPAPKLIEPKPTANAPARVPTAATPVVSGMVSGMTLVEGEVANPLEPGLNYFVVASILGKDDAVAAAKFLAENGVATVVMPSRFSSGSWMVTTRQGFAGGEHNGPEASALKAKIEQVGRVYQQDHRGPTNFRGAYAWKYQ
;
A
#
# COMPACT_ATOMS: atom_id res chain seq x y z
N MET A 1 0.73 -56.42 -26.36
CA MET A 1 1.17 -55.12 -26.89
C MET A 1 2.23 -54.57 -25.94
N ALA A 2 3.50 -54.56 -26.34
CA ALA A 2 4.62 -54.18 -25.48
C ALA A 2 4.93 -52.68 -25.60
N THR A 3 4.91 -51.99 -24.46
CA THR A 3 5.21 -50.56 -24.31
C THR A 3 6.72 -50.32 -24.41
N LYS A 4 7.16 -49.55 -25.41
CA LYS A 4 8.53 -49.04 -25.49
C LYS A 4 8.71 -47.94 -24.45
N ARG A 5 9.51 -48.21 -23.40
CA ARG A 5 9.93 -47.19 -22.43
C ARG A 5 11.01 -46.32 -23.05
N ALA A 6 10.79 -45.01 -23.08
CA ALA A 6 11.79 -44.03 -23.48
C ALA A 6 12.95 -44.02 -22.46
N LYS A 7 14.19 -44.03 -22.95
CA LYS A 7 15.38 -43.92 -22.10
C LYS A 7 15.46 -42.53 -21.47
N PRO A 8 15.74 -42.43 -20.17
CA PRO A 8 15.83 -41.15 -19.50
C PRO A 8 17.11 -40.39 -19.89
N LEU A 9 17.00 -39.05 -19.87
CA LEU A 9 17.98 -38.09 -20.40
C LEU A 9 19.42 -38.26 -19.88
N TYR A 10 19.59 -38.83 -18.68
CA TYR A 10 20.88 -39.05 -18.05
C TYR A 10 21.68 -40.22 -18.67
N GLU A 11 21.05 -41.12 -19.44
CA GLU A 11 21.75 -42.18 -20.18
C GLU A 11 22.34 -41.73 -21.52
N MET A 12 22.04 -40.51 -22.01
CA MET A 12 22.56 -39.99 -23.28
C MET A 12 23.82 -39.13 -23.16
N ILE A 13 24.36 -38.96 -21.95
CA ILE A 13 25.58 -38.18 -21.74
C ILE A 13 26.77 -39.15 -21.72
N ASP A 14 27.28 -39.46 -22.90
CA ASP A 14 28.52 -40.22 -23.07
C ASP A 14 29.71 -39.45 -22.49
N PRO A 15 30.52 -40.03 -21.58
CA PRO A 15 31.77 -39.43 -21.15
C PRO A 15 32.79 -39.51 -22.30
N ARG A 16 32.93 -38.40 -23.03
CA ARG A 16 34.01 -38.21 -24.01
C ARG A 16 35.37 -38.34 -23.33
N THR A 17 36.01 -39.46 -23.60
CA THR A 17 37.41 -39.80 -23.44
C THR A 17 38.31 -38.77 -24.16
N GLY A 18 39.05 -37.99 -23.38
CA GLY A 18 40.14 -37.13 -23.86
C GLY A 18 41.49 -37.87 -23.86
N PRO A 19 42.41 -37.55 -24.79
CA PRO A 19 43.59 -38.37 -25.06
C PRO A 19 44.72 -38.18 -24.04
N VAL A 20 45.36 -39.30 -23.72
CA VAL A 20 46.59 -39.42 -22.95
C VAL A 20 47.77 -38.91 -23.80
N THR A 21 48.32 -37.74 -23.48
CA THR A 21 49.63 -37.33 -24.00
C THR A 21 50.72 -37.75 -23.03
N ARG A 22 51.28 -38.93 -23.27
CA ARG A 22 52.51 -39.44 -22.67
C ARG A 22 53.70 -38.80 -23.41
N SER A 23 54.33 -37.79 -22.83
CA SER A 23 55.61 -37.27 -23.33
C SER A 23 56.76 -38.03 -22.68
N VAL A 24 57.59 -38.65 -23.52
CA VAL A 24 58.75 -39.48 -23.17
C VAL A 24 60.02 -38.78 -23.67
N ARG A 25 60.94 -38.51 -22.73
CA ARG A 25 62.42 -38.38 -22.85
C ARG A 25 63.00 -37.23 -23.71
N PRO A 26 64.28 -36.81 -23.53
CA PRO A 26 65.46 -37.61 -23.17
C PRO A 26 66.36 -37.12 -22.03
N SER A 27 67.11 -38.09 -21.51
CA SER A 27 68.30 -37.94 -20.66
C SER A 27 69.52 -37.66 -21.54
N ALA A 28 70.25 -36.59 -21.26
CA ALA A 28 71.66 -36.43 -21.62
C ALA A 28 72.28 -35.21 -20.91
N GLY A 29 73.45 -35.41 -20.29
CA GLY A 29 74.44 -34.35 -20.11
C GLY A 29 74.71 -33.94 -18.66
N ASN A 30 75.80 -34.47 -18.11
CA ASN A 30 76.52 -33.88 -16.98
C ASN A 30 76.82 -32.40 -17.27
N VAL A 31 76.18 -31.50 -16.51
CA VAL A 31 76.53 -30.08 -16.44
C VAL A 31 76.85 -29.76 -14.99
N ALA A 32 77.97 -29.08 -14.77
CA ALA A 32 78.50 -28.70 -13.46
C ALA A 32 77.46 -27.96 -12.60
N PRO A 33 77.48 -28.14 -11.26
CA PRO A 33 76.54 -27.46 -10.38
C PRO A 33 76.75 -25.94 -10.43
N PRO A 34 75.71 -25.14 -10.72
CA PRO A 34 75.77 -23.69 -10.57
C PRO A 34 75.86 -23.31 -9.09
N PRO A 35 76.44 -22.15 -8.74
CA PRO A 35 76.52 -21.67 -7.35
C PRO A 35 75.12 -21.53 -6.75
N PRO A 36 74.98 -21.68 -5.41
CA PRO A 36 73.69 -21.58 -4.73
C PRO A 36 73.09 -20.20 -4.99
N ARG A 37 72.06 -20.18 -5.83
CA ARG A 37 71.24 -19.00 -6.08
C ARG A 37 70.44 -18.76 -4.80
N VAL A 38 70.72 -17.66 -4.11
CA VAL A 38 69.86 -17.18 -3.03
C VAL A 38 68.53 -16.82 -3.67
N GLU A 39 67.59 -17.76 -3.63
CA GLU A 39 66.22 -17.55 -4.06
C GLU A 39 65.59 -16.53 -3.10
N ALA A 40 65.37 -15.32 -3.60
CA ALA A 40 64.49 -14.38 -2.92
C ALA A 40 63.12 -15.06 -2.74
N PRO A 41 62.47 -14.92 -1.57
CA PRO A 41 61.20 -15.56 -1.30
C PRO A 41 60.21 -15.21 -2.42
N PRO A 42 59.53 -16.20 -3.00
CA PRO A 42 58.53 -15.94 -4.03
C PRO A 42 57.45 -15.07 -3.40
N GLU A 43 57.32 -13.84 -3.88
CA GLU A 43 56.14 -13.04 -3.58
C GLU A 43 54.96 -13.75 -4.23
N GLU A 44 54.23 -14.52 -3.41
CA GLU A 44 53.03 -15.26 -3.78
C GLU A 44 51.92 -14.28 -4.17
N GLY A 45 52.02 -13.73 -5.37
CA GLY A 45 50.93 -13.01 -6.02
C GLY A 45 49.80 -14.00 -6.32
N TRP A 46 48.79 -14.05 -5.45
CA TRP A 46 47.62 -14.93 -5.56
C TRP A 46 46.75 -14.71 -6.83
N LEU A 47 47.09 -13.73 -7.68
CA LEU A 47 46.33 -13.30 -8.85
C LEU A 47 47.17 -13.32 -10.14
N SER A 48 47.91 -14.40 -10.39
CA SER A 48 48.52 -14.60 -11.72
C SER A 48 47.45 -14.92 -12.77
N PRO A 49 47.22 -14.07 -13.79
CA PRO A 49 46.25 -14.33 -14.85
C PRO A 49 46.66 -15.58 -15.64
N GLY A 50 45.75 -16.56 -15.73
CA GLY A 50 45.97 -17.82 -16.47
C GLY A 50 45.82 -19.10 -15.64
N ARG A 51 45.61 -19.01 -14.33
CA ARG A 51 45.39 -20.20 -13.49
C ARG A 51 43.91 -20.61 -13.55
N ALA A 52 43.61 -21.70 -14.28
CA ALA A 52 42.28 -22.29 -14.31
C ALA A 52 41.95 -22.96 -12.97
N VAL A 53 41.29 -22.21 -12.08
CA VAL A 53 40.76 -22.75 -10.82
C VAL A 53 39.57 -23.65 -11.14
N ARG A 54 39.75 -24.96 -10.93
CA ARG A 54 38.66 -25.93 -11.08
C ARG A 54 37.79 -25.88 -9.83
N VAL A 55 36.73 -25.09 -9.88
CA VAL A 55 35.72 -25.05 -8.82
C VAL A 55 34.78 -26.25 -9.01
N PRO A 56 34.62 -27.14 -8.00
CA PRO A 56 33.66 -28.23 -8.10
C PRO A 56 32.25 -27.66 -8.27
N VAL A 57 31.48 -28.23 -9.20
CA VAL A 57 30.14 -27.74 -9.59
C VAL A 57 29.21 -27.56 -8.39
N GLY A 58 29.35 -28.41 -7.35
CA GLY A 58 28.59 -28.28 -6.11
C GLY A 58 28.75 -26.92 -5.42
N TYR A 59 29.96 -26.34 -5.40
CA TYR A 59 30.18 -25.01 -4.80
C TYR A 59 29.49 -23.89 -5.59
N ALA A 60 29.44 -24.00 -6.92
CA ALA A 60 28.74 -23.02 -7.75
C ALA A 60 27.22 -23.01 -7.46
N LEU A 61 26.62 -24.19 -7.26
CA LEU A 61 25.20 -24.30 -6.90
C LEU A 61 24.91 -23.72 -5.52
N VAL A 62 25.76 -24.00 -4.52
CA VAL A 62 25.61 -23.44 -3.17
C VAL A 62 25.76 -21.92 -3.20
N ALA A 63 26.76 -21.38 -3.90
CA ALA A 63 26.94 -19.95 -4.05
C ALA A 63 25.73 -19.29 -4.73
N GLY A 64 25.19 -19.91 -5.77
CA GLY A 64 23.96 -19.45 -6.43
C GLY A 64 22.76 -19.41 -5.49
N ALA A 65 22.54 -20.48 -4.71
CA ALA A 65 21.46 -20.53 -3.73
C ALA A 65 21.58 -19.45 -2.64
N VAL A 66 22.81 -19.21 -2.16
CA VAL A 66 23.09 -18.14 -1.19
C VAL A 66 22.80 -16.77 -1.80
N CYS A 67 23.22 -16.50 -3.04
CA CYS A 67 22.90 -15.25 -3.73
C CYS A 67 21.38 -15.03 -3.85
N VAL A 68 20.62 -16.05 -4.25
CA VAL A 68 19.15 -15.96 -4.35
C VAL A 68 18.54 -15.69 -2.96
N ALA A 69 18.99 -16.40 -1.93
CA ALA A 69 18.50 -16.19 -0.56
C ALA A 69 18.78 -14.76 -0.06
N LEU A 70 19.95 -14.18 -0.39
CA LEU A 70 20.28 -12.80 -0.05
C LEU A 70 19.41 -11.79 -0.79
N ILE A 71 19.11 -12.02 -2.08
CA ILE A 71 18.21 -11.16 -2.87
C ILE A 71 16.80 -11.19 -2.28
N VAL A 72 16.28 -12.38 -1.98
CA VAL A 72 14.95 -12.53 -1.35
C VAL A 72 14.94 -11.89 0.04
N GLY A 73 15.99 -12.11 0.84
CA GLY A 73 16.14 -11.50 2.15
C GLY A 73 16.12 -9.97 2.08
N ALA A 74 16.90 -9.37 1.17
CA ALA A 74 16.93 -7.93 0.94
C ALA A 74 15.57 -7.37 0.48
N PHE A 75 14.87 -8.10 -0.39
CA PHE A 75 13.52 -7.72 -0.85
C PHE A 75 12.51 -7.71 0.31
N VAL A 76 12.51 -8.76 1.15
CA VAL A 76 11.63 -8.85 2.33
C VAL A 76 11.96 -7.77 3.36
N LEU A 77 13.25 -7.52 3.63
CA LEU A 77 13.70 -6.44 4.50
C LEU A 77 13.25 -5.07 3.98
N GLY A 78 13.38 -4.81 2.68
CA GLY A 78 12.89 -3.59 2.05
C GLY A 78 11.38 -3.42 2.20
N TYR A 79 10.61 -4.51 2.06
CA TYR A 79 9.17 -4.50 2.27
C TYR A 79 8.78 -4.16 3.73
N ILE A 80 9.52 -4.69 4.71
CA ILE A 80 9.26 -4.44 6.14
C ILE A 80 9.72 -3.04 6.58
N VAL A 81 10.82 -2.51 6.05
CA VAL A 81 11.27 -1.15 6.38
C VAL A 81 10.27 -0.10 5.88
N ARG A 82 9.72 -0.31 4.67
CA ARG A 82 8.75 0.60 4.07
C ARG A 82 7.44 0.72 4.87
N THR A 83 7.02 -0.34 5.57
CA THR A 83 5.83 -0.25 6.43
C THR A 83 6.09 0.54 7.71
N LYS A 84 7.33 0.53 8.23
CA LYS A 84 7.71 1.28 9.44
C LYS A 84 7.88 2.77 9.19
N GLU A 85 8.37 3.18 8.03
CA GLU A 85 8.46 4.60 7.67
C GLU A 85 7.07 5.25 7.60
N PHE A 86 6.10 4.53 7.05
CA PHE A 86 4.71 4.98 7.00
C PHE A 86 4.06 5.12 8.39
N GLU A 87 4.45 4.29 9.35
CA GLU A 87 4.01 4.43 10.75
C GLU A 87 4.72 5.58 11.47
N ARG A 88 6.02 5.81 11.21
CA ARG A 88 6.75 6.93 11.80
C ARG A 88 6.26 8.29 11.30
N GLU A 89 5.95 8.41 10.02
CA GLU A 89 5.35 9.64 9.46
C GLU A 89 3.98 9.90 10.11
N ARG A 90 3.16 8.86 10.30
CA ARG A 90 1.88 9.00 11.00
C ARG A 90 2.03 9.35 12.49
N LEU A 91 3.02 8.78 13.18
CA LEU A 91 3.27 9.12 14.59
C LEU A 91 3.78 10.56 14.73
N ALA A 92 4.66 11.01 13.85
CA ALA A 92 5.15 12.38 13.82
C ALA A 92 4.03 13.39 13.48
N GLU A 93 3.09 13.02 12.61
CA GLU A 93 1.95 13.85 12.28
C GLU A 93 0.90 13.90 13.41
N VAL A 94 0.67 12.80 14.13
CA VAL A 94 -0.17 12.81 15.34
C VAL A 94 0.47 13.68 16.41
N GLU A 95 1.76 13.52 16.69
CA GLU A 95 2.49 14.30 17.70
C GLU A 95 2.44 15.81 17.38
N ASN A 96 2.72 16.20 16.14
CA ASN A 96 2.64 17.59 15.70
C ASN A 96 1.21 18.14 15.64
N GLY A 97 0.22 17.30 15.29
CA GLY A 97 -1.19 17.67 15.24
C GLY A 97 -1.85 17.86 16.61
N THR A 98 -1.37 17.18 17.66
CA THR A 98 -1.85 17.39 19.04
C THR A 98 -1.45 18.76 19.59
N ALA A 99 -0.30 19.31 19.20
CA ALA A 99 0.16 20.61 19.69
C ALA A 99 -0.71 21.78 19.20
N THR A 100 -1.37 21.64 18.04
CA THR A 100 -2.23 22.71 17.49
C THR A 100 -3.70 22.60 17.93
N ARG A 101 -4.13 21.49 18.53
CA ARG A 101 -5.54 21.24 18.91
C ARG A 101 -5.82 21.33 20.41
N SER A 102 -4.81 21.46 21.27
CA SER A 102 -4.96 21.67 22.73
C SER A 102 -5.57 23.02 23.16
N GLY A 103 -6.12 23.81 22.22
CA GLY A 103 -6.90 25.02 22.52
C GLY A 103 -8.41 24.82 22.54
N ILE A 104 -8.93 23.66 22.13
CA ILE A 104 -10.37 23.36 22.17
C ILE A 104 -10.63 22.54 23.42
N ALA A 105 -10.95 23.22 24.52
CA ALA A 105 -11.50 22.62 25.72
C ALA A 105 -12.76 21.83 25.32
N ASP A 106 -12.71 20.52 25.52
CA ASP A 106 -13.79 19.59 25.28
C ASP A 106 -14.92 19.83 26.31
N PRO A 107 -16.10 20.36 25.94
CA PRO A 107 -17.14 20.75 26.90
C PRO A 107 -18.00 19.58 27.40
N ILE A 108 -17.62 18.32 27.11
CA ILE A 108 -18.39 17.13 27.52
C ILE A 108 -17.66 16.25 28.55
N ALA A 109 -16.37 16.45 28.80
CA ALA A 109 -15.64 15.75 29.88
C ALA A 109 -15.80 16.47 31.24
N GLY A 110 -17.04 16.82 31.59
CA GLY A 110 -17.41 17.32 32.91
C GLY A 110 -18.26 16.29 33.65
N ALA A 111 -17.61 15.37 34.37
CA ALA A 111 -18.20 14.71 35.54
C ALA A 111 -17.11 14.08 36.43
N ASP A 112 -16.10 14.88 36.80
CA ASP A 112 -15.31 14.59 37.99
C ASP A 112 -16.19 14.82 39.22
N LEU A 113 -16.76 13.73 39.72
CA LEU A 113 -17.64 13.65 40.89
C LEU A 113 -16.87 13.60 42.22
N ASN A 114 -15.65 14.15 42.29
CA ASN A 114 -14.79 13.94 43.45
C ASN A 114 -13.95 15.16 43.81
N GLN A 115 -14.61 16.25 44.23
CA GLN A 115 -13.97 17.27 45.05
C GLN A 115 -14.98 17.97 45.96
N GLY A 116 -14.73 17.92 47.28
CA GLY A 116 -15.02 19.06 48.13
C GLY A 116 -16.23 19.00 49.05
N LEU A 117 -16.52 17.86 49.67
CA LEU A 117 -17.30 17.84 50.93
C LEU A 117 -16.37 18.28 52.08
N LEU A 118 -16.15 19.59 52.28
CA LEU A 118 -15.82 20.24 53.56
C LEU A 118 -15.38 21.70 53.33
N GLY A 119 -16.30 22.62 53.60
CA GLY A 119 -16.00 23.90 54.25
C GLY A 119 -15.49 25.06 53.38
N ALA A 120 -16.41 25.88 52.86
CA ALA A 120 -16.21 27.34 52.80
C ALA A 120 -17.55 28.08 52.55
N LYS A 121 -17.99 28.77 53.60
CA LYS A 121 -18.60 30.11 53.66
C LYS A 121 -19.65 30.52 52.58
N PRO A 122 -20.92 30.79 52.97
CA PRO A 122 -21.91 31.35 52.05
C PRO A 122 -21.62 32.83 51.76
N GLU A 123 -21.37 33.17 50.51
CA GLU A 123 -21.46 34.55 50.02
C GLU A 123 -22.89 34.85 49.51
N PRO A 124 -23.40 36.07 49.72
CA PRO A 124 -24.77 36.44 49.40
C PRO A 124 -25.00 36.56 47.89
N ILE A 125 -26.09 35.93 47.46
CA ILE A 125 -26.67 35.97 46.12
C ILE A 125 -26.87 37.44 45.69
N ARG A 126 -26.10 37.90 44.70
CA ARG A 126 -26.43 39.08 43.91
C ARG A 126 -27.52 38.72 42.92
N THR A 127 -28.73 39.17 43.20
CA THR A 127 -29.85 39.25 42.27
C THR A 127 -29.48 40.17 41.10
N ASN A 128 -29.20 39.58 39.94
CA ASN A 128 -29.15 40.32 38.69
C ASN A 128 -30.56 40.28 38.04
N PRO A 129 -31.10 41.42 37.58
CA PRO A 129 -32.48 41.51 37.11
C PRO A 129 -32.68 40.87 35.74
N ALA A 130 -33.93 40.45 35.52
CA ALA A 130 -34.46 39.70 34.39
C ALA A 130 -34.01 40.20 32.99
N PRO A 131 -33.75 39.28 32.03
CA PRO A 131 -33.68 39.64 30.62
C PRO A 131 -35.06 40.05 30.12
N LYS A 132 -35.15 41.28 29.59
CA LYS A 132 -36.32 41.80 28.87
C LYS A 132 -36.69 40.86 27.73
N LEU A 133 -37.92 40.36 27.78
CA LEU A 133 -38.63 39.73 26.68
C LEU A 133 -38.76 40.76 25.55
N ILE A 134 -38.03 40.55 24.45
CA ILE A 134 -38.20 41.33 23.23
C ILE A 134 -39.42 40.74 22.52
N GLU A 135 -40.55 41.44 22.55
CA GLU A 135 -41.72 41.18 21.72
C GLU A 135 -41.38 41.43 20.24
N PRO A 136 -41.51 40.45 19.33
CA PRO A 136 -41.52 40.72 17.90
C PRO A 136 -42.89 41.30 17.48
N LYS A 137 -42.85 42.58 17.08
CA LYS A 137 -43.91 43.35 16.43
C LYS A 137 -44.47 42.62 15.19
N PRO A 138 -45.79 42.41 15.07
CA PRO A 138 -46.39 41.87 13.86
C PRO A 138 -46.50 42.97 12.81
N THR A 139 -45.75 42.87 11.72
CA THR A 139 -45.99 43.68 10.52
C THR A 139 -46.67 42.80 9.48
N ALA A 140 -47.99 42.96 9.41
CA ALA A 140 -48.82 42.46 8.33
C ALA A 140 -48.61 43.35 7.09
N ASN A 141 -48.24 42.75 5.96
CA ASN A 141 -48.72 43.01 4.59
C ASN A 141 -47.67 42.62 3.54
N ALA A 142 -47.79 41.40 3.00
CA ALA A 142 -47.37 41.09 1.64
C ALA A 142 -48.20 39.90 1.11
N PRO A 143 -48.80 40.00 -0.10
CA PRO A 143 -49.84 39.09 -0.55
C PRO A 143 -49.35 37.70 -0.96
N ALA A 144 -50.22 36.73 -0.66
CA ALA A 144 -50.20 35.32 -0.99
C ALA A 144 -49.43 34.92 -2.27
N ARG A 145 -48.30 34.22 -2.08
CA ARG A 145 -47.78 33.26 -3.05
C ARG A 145 -48.03 31.86 -2.51
N VAL A 146 -48.79 31.10 -3.28
CA VAL A 146 -49.20 29.71 -3.04
C VAL A 146 -48.00 28.85 -2.62
N PRO A 147 -48.06 28.12 -1.49
CA PRO A 147 -47.03 27.15 -1.15
C PRO A 147 -47.22 25.89 -2.00
N THR A 148 -46.51 25.80 -3.13
CA THR A 148 -46.15 24.50 -3.68
C THR A 148 -45.06 23.93 -2.77
N ALA A 149 -45.50 23.19 -1.76
CA ALA A 149 -44.68 22.24 -1.05
C ALA A 149 -44.16 21.20 -2.06
N ALA A 150 -43.06 21.51 -2.73
CA ALA A 150 -42.19 20.50 -3.31
C ALA A 150 -41.39 19.91 -2.15
N THR A 151 -41.98 18.88 -1.55
CA THR A 151 -41.28 17.86 -0.78
C THR A 151 -39.93 17.56 -1.46
N PRO A 152 -38.78 17.64 -0.79
CA PRO A 152 -37.59 17.00 -1.32
C PRO A 152 -37.91 15.51 -1.38
N VAL A 153 -38.03 14.98 -2.60
CA VAL A 153 -38.16 13.56 -2.86
C VAL A 153 -36.83 12.91 -2.44
N VAL A 154 -36.72 12.57 -1.15
CA VAL A 154 -35.78 11.57 -0.66
C VAL A 154 -36.38 10.21 -1.00
N SER A 155 -36.30 9.87 -2.29
CA SER A 155 -36.57 8.53 -2.80
C SER A 155 -35.99 8.44 -4.21
N GLY A 156 -34.67 8.33 -4.25
CA GLY A 156 -33.97 7.75 -5.38
C GLY A 156 -33.15 6.61 -4.80
N MET A 157 -33.63 5.37 -4.99
CA MET A 157 -32.84 4.16 -4.76
C MET A 157 -31.39 4.40 -5.18
N VAL A 158 -30.46 4.21 -4.23
CA VAL A 158 -29.03 4.32 -4.46
C VAL A 158 -28.62 3.16 -5.36
N SER A 159 -28.87 3.27 -6.67
CA SER A 159 -28.17 2.50 -7.71
C SER A 159 -26.73 2.99 -7.76
N GLY A 160 -25.97 2.66 -6.72
CA GLY A 160 -24.65 3.22 -6.42
C GLY A 160 -23.49 2.48 -7.07
N MET A 161 -23.76 1.46 -7.87
CA MET A 161 -22.74 0.66 -8.55
C MET A 161 -22.90 0.80 -10.06
N THR A 162 -21.91 1.41 -10.71
CA THR A 162 -21.80 1.41 -12.17
C THR A 162 -20.65 0.50 -12.54
N LEU A 163 -20.98 -0.70 -13.02
CA LEU A 163 -20.01 -1.59 -13.63
C LEU A 163 -19.77 -1.08 -15.05
N VAL A 164 -18.62 -0.47 -15.31
CA VAL A 164 -18.24 -0.04 -16.65
C VAL A 164 -17.52 -1.22 -17.29
N GLU A 165 -18.31 -2.11 -17.89
CA GLU A 165 -17.80 -3.23 -18.67
C GLU A 165 -17.84 -2.87 -20.16
N GLY A 166 -16.66 -2.61 -20.75
CA GLY A 166 -16.50 -2.25 -22.16
C GLY A 166 -16.35 -0.74 -22.43
N GLU A 167 -16.25 -0.38 -23.70
CA GLU A 167 -16.10 0.98 -24.27
C GLU A 167 -17.39 1.82 -24.11
N VAL A 168 -18.12 1.61 -23.03
CA VAL A 168 -19.27 2.44 -22.65
C VAL A 168 -18.71 3.62 -21.86
N ALA A 169 -19.04 4.83 -22.31
CA ALA A 169 -18.56 6.11 -21.81
C ALA A 169 -18.24 6.07 -20.31
N ASN A 170 -16.94 6.17 -19.98
CA ASN A 170 -16.46 6.19 -18.62
C ASN A 170 -17.17 7.35 -17.89
N PRO A 171 -17.93 7.10 -16.80
CA PRO A 171 -18.70 8.14 -16.11
C PRO A 171 -17.80 9.14 -15.35
N LEU A 172 -16.49 8.98 -15.47
CA LEU A 172 -15.50 9.87 -14.89
C LEU A 172 -15.21 11.02 -15.86
N GLU A 173 -15.28 12.24 -15.33
CA GLU A 173 -14.93 13.46 -16.04
C GLU A 173 -13.41 13.63 -16.08
N PRO A 174 -12.81 13.85 -17.27
CA PRO A 174 -11.39 14.09 -17.38
C PRO A 174 -11.00 15.38 -16.65
N GLY A 175 -9.86 15.37 -15.97
CA GLY A 175 -9.33 16.52 -15.23
C GLY A 175 -9.64 16.51 -13.73
N LEU A 176 -10.58 15.68 -13.27
CA LEU A 176 -10.88 15.52 -11.84
C LEU A 176 -10.00 14.44 -11.17
N ASN A 177 -9.82 14.58 -9.86
CA ASN A 177 -9.12 13.62 -9.03
C ASN A 177 -10.13 12.69 -8.36
N TYR A 178 -9.99 11.39 -8.57
CA TYR A 178 -10.85 10.38 -7.98
C TYR A 178 -10.05 9.51 -7.00
N PHE A 179 -10.66 9.04 -5.93
CA PHE A 179 -9.99 8.13 -5.01
C PHE A 179 -10.01 6.71 -5.55
N VAL A 180 -8.84 6.16 -5.81
CA VAL A 180 -8.66 4.75 -6.12
C VAL A 180 -8.63 4.01 -4.79
N VAL A 181 -9.67 3.21 -4.55
CA VAL A 181 -9.87 2.51 -3.27
C VAL A 181 -9.08 1.21 -3.23
N ALA A 182 -9.06 0.49 -4.35
CA ALA A 182 -8.27 -0.70 -4.52
C ALA A 182 -7.84 -0.87 -5.98
N SER A 183 -6.67 -1.46 -6.17
CA SER A 183 -6.08 -1.72 -7.48
C SER A 183 -5.54 -3.14 -7.51
N ILE A 184 -5.33 -3.70 -8.70
CA ILE A 184 -4.75 -5.04 -8.89
C ILE A 184 -5.67 -6.13 -8.31
N LEU A 185 -7.00 -5.96 -8.45
CA LEU A 185 -7.99 -6.96 -8.05
C LEU A 185 -8.36 -7.87 -9.22
N GLY A 186 -8.79 -9.09 -8.91
CA GLY A 186 -9.55 -9.90 -9.87
C GLY A 186 -10.88 -9.22 -10.20
N LYS A 187 -11.47 -9.54 -11.36
CA LYS A 187 -12.74 -8.92 -11.79
C LYS A 187 -13.85 -9.13 -10.75
N ASP A 188 -14.03 -10.36 -10.31
CA ASP A 188 -15.10 -10.73 -9.37
C ASP A 188 -14.90 -10.06 -8.01
N ASP A 189 -13.66 -10.02 -7.51
CA ASP A 189 -13.31 -9.33 -6.26
C ASP A 189 -13.55 -7.82 -6.35
N ALA A 190 -13.24 -7.20 -7.50
CA ALA A 190 -13.47 -5.78 -7.73
C ALA A 190 -14.98 -5.45 -7.74
N VAL A 191 -15.79 -6.30 -8.36
CA VAL A 191 -17.27 -6.17 -8.36
C VAL A 191 -17.82 -6.34 -6.95
N ALA A 192 -17.37 -7.34 -6.20
CA ALA A 192 -17.79 -7.56 -4.82
C ALA A 192 -17.42 -6.38 -3.91
N ALA A 193 -16.17 -5.88 -4.02
CA ALA A 193 -15.71 -4.72 -3.26
C ALA A 193 -16.50 -3.45 -3.60
N ALA A 194 -16.78 -3.20 -4.88
CA ALA A 194 -17.57 -2.05 -5.31
C ALA A 194 -19.02 -2.13 -4.80
N LYS A 195 -19.63 -3.32 -4.86
CA LYS A 195 -20.97 -3.57 -4.31
C LYS A 195 -21.01 -3.27 -2.81
N PHE A 196 -20.04 -3.78 -2.05
CA PHE A 196 -19.94 -3.53 -0.62
C PHE A 196 -19.76 -2.04 -0.29
N LEU A 197 -18.91 -1.33 -1.04
CA LEU A 197 -18.72 0.12 -0.88
C LEU A 197 -20.02 0.88 -1.19
N ALA A 198 -20.74 0.50 -2.25
CA ALA A 198 -22.02 1.11 -2.61
C ALA A 198 -23.10 0.90 -1.54
N GLU A 199 -23.20 -0.30 -0.97
CA GLU A 199 -24.12 -0.62 0.14
C GLU A 199 -23.80 0.21 1.40
N ASN A 200 -22.53 0.54 1.62
CA ASN A 200 -22.09 1.42 2.71
C ASN A 200 -22.10 2.92 2.34
N GLY A 201 -22.77 3.29 1.24
CA GLY A 201 -22.98 4.66 0.83
C GLY A 201 -21.73 5.35 0.27
N VAL A 202 -20.80 4.59 -0.30
CA VAL A 202 -19.67 5.10 -1.10
C VAL A 202 -19.93 4.71 -2.55
N ALA A 203 -20.35 5.68 -3.37
CA ALA A 203 -20.57 5.43 -4.79
C ALA A 203 -19.24 5.11 -5.49
N THR A 204 -19.18 3.96 -6.16
CA THR A 204 -17.96 3.46 -6.79
C THR A 204 -18.19 3.02 -8.23
N VAL A 205 -17.09 3.00 -8.99
CA VAL A 205 -16.99 2.59 -10.38
C VAL A 205 -15.87 1.57 -10.48
N VAL A 206 -16.15 0.47 -11.18
CA VAL A 206 -15.16 -0.59 -11.46
C VAL A 206 -14.66 -0.43 -12.89
N MET A 207 -13.35 -0.45 -13.09
CA MET A 207 -12.74 -0.32 -14.41
C MET A 207 -11.49 -1.19 -14.54
N PRO A 208 -11.10 -1.56 -15.78
CA PRO A 208 -9.84 -2.26 -16.01
C PRO A 208 -8.66 -1.37 -15.59
N SER A 209 -7.68 -1.97 -14.93
CA SER A 209 -6.47 -1.26 -14.51
C SER A 209 -5.62 -0.92 -15.72
N ARG A 210 -5.16 0.34 -15.81
CA ARG A 210 -4.19 0.76 -16.82
C ARG A 210 -2.76 0.26 -16.53
N PHE A 211 -2.49 -0.21 -15.31
CA PHE A 211 -1.14 -0.60 -14.87
C PHE A 211 -0.83 -2.08 -15.08
N SER A 212 -1.85 -2.93 -15.17
CA SER A 212 -1.70 -4.38 -15.29
C SER A 212 -2.84 -4.96 -16.11
N SER A 213 -2.49 -5.62 -17.22
CA SER A 213 -3.46 -6.31 -18.07
C SER A 213 -4.13 -7.45 -17.29
N GLY A 214 -5.45 -7.46 -17.27
CA GLY A 214 -6.25 -8.47 -16.57
C GLY A 214 -6.54 -8.15 -15.10
N SER A 215 -6.00 -7.05 -14.58
CA SER A 215 -6.37 -6.52 -13.27
C SER A 215 -7.47 -5.48 -13.36
N TRP A 216 -8.29 -5.39 -12.33
CA TRP A 216 -9.35 -4.41 -12.18
C TRP A 216 -9.05 -3.47 -11.02
N MET A 217 -9.59 -2.25 -11.09
CA MET A 217 -9.50 -1.25 -10.03
C MET A 217 -10.88 -0.70 -9.71
N VAL A 218 -11.04 -0.29 -8.46
CA VAL A 218 -12.27 0.29 -7.92
C VAL A 218 -11.99 1.73 -7.52
N THR A 219 -12.75 2.66 -8.07
CA THR A 219 -12.56 4.10 -7.89
C THR A 219 -13.86 4.74 -7.41
N THR A 220 -13.77 5.81 -6.61
CA THR A 220 -14.96 6.57 -6.20
C THR A 220 -15.57 7.30 -7.39
N ARG A 221 -16.89 7.42 -7.40
CA ARG A 221 -17.60 8.23 -8.40
C ARG A 221 -17.46 9.74 -8.15
N GLN A 222 -17.29 10.14 -6.90
CA GLN A 222 -17.05 11.53 -6.54
C GLN A 222 -15.62 11.92 -6.91
N GLY A 223 -15.51 12.89 -7.82
CA GLY A 223 -14.24 13.52 -8.22
C GLY A 223 -14.07 14.86 -7.54
N PHE A 224 -12.81 15.28 -7.38
CA PHE A 224 -12.42 16.54 -6.76
C PHE A 224 -11.58 17.36 -7.73
N ALA A 225 -11.79 18.67 -7.76
CA ALA A 225 -10.98 19.54 -8.61
C ALA A 225 -9.49 19.53 -8.19
N GLY A 226 -8.63 20.02 -9.08
CA GLY A 226 -7.21 20.22 -8.75
C GLY A 226 -7.07 21.19 -7.57
N GLY A 227 -6.55 20.70 -6.43
CA GLY A 227 -6.43 21.45 -5.18
C GLY A 227 -7.43 21.06 -4.09
N GLU A 228 -8.58 20.50 -4.46
CA GLU A 228 -9.64 20.12 -3.51
C GLU A 228 -9.50 18.70 -2.96
N HIS A 229 -8.62 17.88 -3.55
CA HIS A 229 -8.38 16.50 -3.09
C HIS A 229 -7.78 16.42 -1.67
N ASN A 230 -7.23 17.52 -1.14
CA ASN A 230 -6.78 17.64 0.24
C ASN A 230 -7.77 18.46 1.10
N GLY A 231 -8.93 18.80 0.55
CA GLY A 231 -9.97 19.53 1.25
C GLY A 231 -10.64 18.70 2.35
N PRO A 232 -11.49 19.35 3.17
CA PRO A 232 -12.22 18.67 4.24
C PRO A 232 -13.18 17.60 3.70
N GLU A 233 -13.82 17.84 2.55
CA GLU A 233 -14.73 16.86 1.92
C GLU A 233 -14.00 15.60 1.43
N ALA A 234 -12.86 15.78 0.76
CA ALA A 234 -12.03 14.67 0.30
C ALA A 234 -11.47 13.86 1.47
N SER A 235 -11.06 14.54 2.54
CA SER A 235 -10.61 13.91 3.78
C SER A 235 -11.74 13.13 4.48
N ALA A 236 -12.95 13.67 4.51
CA ALA A 236 -14.13 13.00 5.07
C ALA A 236 -14.50 11.75 4.26
N LEU A 237 -14.45 11.83 2.92
CA LEU A 237 -14.68 10.68 2.06
C LEU A 237 -13.60 9.59 2.27
N LYS A 238 -12.33 9.98 2.36
CA LYS A 238 -11.23 9.06 2.67
C LYS A 238 -11.42 8.38 4.02
N ALA A 239 -11.77 9.14 5.06
CA ALA A 239 -12.05 8.59 6.39
C ALA A 239 -13.22 7.58 6.36
N LYS A 240 -14.27 7.88 5.58
CA LYS A 240 -15.41 6.97 5.37
C LYS A 240 -14.97 5.68 4.67
N ILE A 241 -14.16 5.78 3.62
CA ILE A 241 -13.62 4.61 2.90
C ILE A 241 -12.77 3.75 3.84
N GLU A 242 -11.89 4.36 4.63
CA GLU A 242 -11.08 3.63 5.62
C GLU A 242 -11.94 2.96 6.69
N GLN A 243 -13.01 3.61 7.15
CA GLN A 243 -13.95 3.02 8.11
C GLN A 243 -14.66 1.80 7.52
N VAL A 244 -15.17 1.91 6.30
CA VAL A 244 -15.85 0.81 5.60
C VAL A 244 -14.86 -0.32 5.30
N GLY A 245 -13.60 0.00 4.97
CA GLY A 245 -12.55 -0.99 4.73
C GLY A 245 -12.20 -1.82 5.97
N ARG A 246 -12.30 -1.25 7.17
CA ARG A 246 -12.15 -2.01 8.42
C ARG A 246 -13.26 -3.05 8.58
N VAL A 247 -14.51 -2.68 8.29
CA VAL A 247 -15.66 -3.60 8.36
C VAL A 247 -15.53 -4.69 7.30
N TYR A 248 -15.18 -4.32 6.06
CA TYR A 248 -14.96 -5.26 4.98
C TYR A 248 -13.90 -6.32 5.32
N GLN A 249 -12.78 -5.91 5.92
CA GLN A 249 -11.70 -6.81 6.29
C GLN A 249 -12.13 -7.81 7.38
N GLN A 250 -13.00 -7.39 8.31
CA GLN A 250 -13.53 -8.27 9.35
C GLN A 250 -14.47 -9.33 8.77
N ASP A 251 -15.36 -8.92 7.87
CA ASP A 251 -16.41 -9.79 7.32
C ASP A 251 -15.91 -10.73 6.23
N HIS A 252 -15.09 -10.23 5.30
CA HIS A 252 -14.74 -10.96 4.08
C HIS A 252 -13.33 -11.56 4.12
N ARG A 253 -12.51 -11.23 5.14
CA ARG A 253 -11.07 -11.57 5.21
C ARG A 253 -10.34 -11.34 3.88
N GLY A 254 -10.78 -10.34 3.13
CA GLY A 254 -10.31 -10.07 1.78
C GLY A 254 -8.85 -9.63 1.76
N PRO A 255 -8.17 -9.69 0.60
CA PRO A 255 -6.77 -9.31 0.47
C PRO A 255 -6.52 -7.80 0.63
N THR A 256 -7.57 -6.98 0.65
CA THR A 256 -7.48 -5.52 0.75
C THR A 256 -8.33 -4.99 1.89
N ASN A 257 -7.84 -3.93 2.53
CA ASN A 257 -8.51 -3.21 3.62
C ASN A 257 -8.81 -1.75 3.26
N PHE A 258 -8.64 -1.38 1.98
CA PHE A 258 -8.88 -0.04 1.43
C PHE A 258 -8.10 1.11 2.09
N ARG A 259 -7.16 0.81 2.98
CA ARG A 259 -6.41 1.81 3.78
C ARG A 259 -5.38 2.58 2.96
N GLY A 260 -5.05 2.06 1.78
CA GLY A 260 -4.15 2.68 0.81
C GLY A 260 -4.85 3.55 -0.23
N ALA A 261 -6.09 3.99 0.01
CA ALA A 261 -6.81 4.78 -0.96
C ALA A 261 -6.07 6.09 -1.28
N TYR A 262 -5.81 6.34 -2.56
CA TYR A 262 -5.07 7.51 -3.04
C TYR A 262 -5.85 8.23 -4.13
N ALA A 263 -5.69 9.55 -4.20
CA ALA A 263 -6.28 10.36 -5.26
C ALA A 263 -5.48 10.19 -6.55
N TRP A 264 -6.17 9.93 -7.65
CA TRP A 264 -5.59 9.84 -8.99
C TRP A 264 -6.35 10.76 -9.94
N LYS A 265 -5.61 11.56 -10.70
CA LYS A 265 -6.18 12.44 -11.71
C LYS A 265 -6.55 11.63 -12.95
N TYR A 266 -7.83 11.65 -13.31
CA TYR A 266 -8.30 11.01 -14.53
C TYR A 266 -7.94 11.88 -15.73
N GLN A 267 -7.22 11.29 -16.69
CA GLN A 267 -6.84 11.90 -17.98
C GLN A 267 -7.39 11.07 -19.12
#